data_AF-A0A7S4MFC1-F1
#
_entry.id   AF-A0A7S4MFC1-F1
#
_cell.length_a   1.000
_cell.length_b   1.000
_cell.length_c   1.000
_cell.angle_alpha   90.00
_cell.angle_beta   90.00
_cell.angle_gamma   90.00
#
_symmetry.space_group_name_H-M   'P 1'
#
loop_
_entity.id
_entity.type
_entity.pdbx_description
1 polymer ?
#
loop_
_entity_poly.entity_id
_entity_poly.type
_entity_poly.pdbx_seq_one_letter_code
_entity_poly.pdbx_strand_id
1 'polypeptide(L)'
;ATNVYEADDREYNGVEAFKKLASIYVEMEEFKSAFEVLNRLIKVFETLEQPHNVHATYFHIIVMLLYTGQGIEANEKLNTFMNSSVDFLQSNEYSMASLLVDATLSDSEELLEKFRKSNMHTVRERTYAKMIMKMKFLGSSSHQLQGITDQLEDQLILGTPPASPRTSEVSEQPQEQPSTNVPMVEETVPEITDDDLL
;
A
#
# COMPACT_ATOMS: atom_id res chain seq x y z
N ALA A 1 -11.01 -23.99 31.55
CA ALA A 1 -9.91 -24.10 30.57
C ALA A 1 -10.45 -24.11 29.13
N THR A 2 -11.37 -23.20 28.81
CA THR A 2 -12.04 -23.09 27.49
C THR A 2 -11.60 -21.84 26.72
N ASN A 3 -10.91 -20.89 27.36
CA ASN A 3 -10.49 -19.63 26.75
C ASN A 3 -9.27 -19.75 25.82
N VAL A 4 -8.48 -20.82 25.96
CA VAL A 4 -7.25 -21.01 25.14
C VAL A 4 -7.62 -21.51 23.75
N TYR A 5 -8.54 -22.47 23.65
CA TYR A 5 -8.98 -23.02 22.35
C TYR A 5 -9.80 -22.03 21.51
N GLU A 6 -10.59 -21.14 22.12
CA GLU A 6 -11.34 -20.12 21.36
C GLU A 6 -10.46 -18.97 20.84
N ALA A 7 -9.32 -18.71 21.47
CA ALA A 7 -8.39 -17.68 21.01
C ALA A 7 -7.63 -18.15 19.75
N ASP A 8 -7.14 -19.39 19.77
CA ASP A 8 -6.45 -20.02 18.64
C ASP A 8 -7.35 -20.09 17.39
N ASP A 9 -8.63 -20.45 17.56
CA ASP A 9 -9.58 -20.50 16.44
C ASP A 9 -9.86 -19.11 15.83
N ARG A 10 -9.87 -18.04 16.62
CA ARG A 10 -10.08 -16.68 16.09
C ARG A 10 -8.89 -16.18 15.30
N GLU A 11 -7.68 -16.42 15.78
CA GLU A 11 -6.46 -16.00 15.09
C GLU A 11 -6.28 -16.79 13.79
N TYR A 12 -6.56 -18.10 13.80
CA TYR A 12 -6.52 -18.94 12.60
C TYR A 12 -7.59 -18.54 11.57
N ASN A 13 -8.81 -18.23 12.02
CA ASN A 13 -9.85 -17.69 11.15
C ASN A 13 -9.50 -16.30 10.60
N GLY A 14 -8.76 -15.49 11.38
CA GLY A 14 -8.25 -14.19 10.95
C GLY A 14 -7.24 -14.31 9.80
N VAL A 15 -6.33 -15.29 9.86
CA VAL A 15 -5.31 -15.53 8.82
C VAL A 15 -5.94 -15.77 7.45
N GLU A 16 -6.92 -16.66 7.35
CA GLU A 16 -7.58 -16.96 6.07
C GLU A 16 -8.39 -15.76 5.56
N ALA A 17 -9.01 -14.99 6.45
CA ALA A 17 -9.66 -13.74 6.08
C ALA A 17 -8.66 -12.72 5.51
N PHE A 18 -7.49 -12.55 6.12
CA PHE A 18 -6.44 -11.66 5.62
C PHE A 18 -5.88 -12.11 4.26
N LYS A 19 -5.61 -13.40 4.06
CA LYS A 19 -5.16 -13.94 2.76
C LYS A 19 -6.18 -13.70 1.65
N LYS A 20 -7.46 -13.93 1.95
CA LYS A 20 -8.56 -13.69 1.01
C LYS A 20 -8.69 -12.20 0.70
N LEU A 21 -8.60 -11.34 1.72
CA LEU A 21 -8.66 -9.90 1.56
C LEU A 21 -7.49 -9.36 0.72
N ALA A 22 -6.27 -9.83 0.96
CA ALA A 22 -5.10 -9.49 0.13
C ALA A 22 -5.33 -9.92 -1.33
N SER A 23 -5.86 -11.12 -1.56
CA SER A 23 -6.17 -11.60 -2.91
C SER A 23 -7.22 -10.73 -3.60
N ILE A 24 -8.27 -10.30 -2.89
CA ILE A 24 -9.30 -9.40 -3.43
C ILE A 24 -8.68 -8.05 -3.82
N TYR A 25 -7.86 -7.44 -2.95
CA TYR A 25 -7.19 -6.18 -3.29
C TYR A 25 -6.27 -6.31 -4.50
N VAL A 26 -5.54 -7.42 -4.62
CA VAL A 26 -4.70 -7.68 -5.79
C VAL A 26 -5.54 -7.85 -7.06
N GLU A 27 -6.69 -8.53 -6.99
CA GLU A 27 -7.60 -8.69 -8.13
C GLU A 27 -8.27 -7.37 -8.54
N MET A 28 -8.46 -6.45 -7.59
CA MET A 28 -8.95 -5.09 -7.82
C MET A 28 -7.85 -4.10 -8.24
N GLU A 29 -6.58 -4.54 -8.34
CA GLU A 29 -5.41 -3.69 -8.62
C GLU A 29 -5.16 -2.60 -7.56
N GLU A 30 -5.75 -2.75 -6.37
CA GLU A 30 -5.56 -1.90 -5.20
C GLU A 30 -4.30 -2.32 -4.42
N PHE A 31 -3.13 -2.19 -5.06
CA PHE A 31 -1.87 -2.73 -4.54
C PHE A 31 -1.44 -2.11 -3.20
N LYS A 32 -1.76 -0.84 -2.96
CA LYS A 32 -1.45 -0.16 -1.69
C LYS A 32 -2.17 -0.82 -0.52
N SER A 33 -3.48 -1.08 -0.65
CA SER A 33 -4.25 -1.79 0.38
C SER A 33 -3.79 -3.24 0.52
N ALA A 34 -3.43 -3.90 -0.58
CA ALA A 34 -2.84 -5.24 -0.52
C ALA A 34 -1.53 -5.25 0.29
N PHE A 35 -0.64 -4.27 0.11
CA PHE A 35 0.59 -4.15 0.91
C PHE A 35 0.29 -3.98 2.39
N GLU A 36 -0.67 -3.12 2.75
CA GLU A 36 -1.04 -2.92 4.15
C GLU A 36 -1.56 -4.21 4.79
N VAL A 37 -2.37 -4.97 4.07
CA VAL A 37 -2.89 -6.26 4.54
C VAL A 37 -1.76 -7.28 4.71
N LEU A 38 -0.84 -7.40 3.75
CA LEU A 38 0.27 -8.35 3.85
C LEU A 38 1.23 -8.00 5.01
N ASN A 39 1.48 -6.71 5.24
CA ASN A 39 2.28 -6.27 6.38
C ASN A 39 1.61 -6.58 7.73
N ARG A 40 0.28 -6.49 7.82
CA ARG A 40 -0.46 -6.93 9.01
C ARG A 40 -0.40 -8.45 9.16
N LEU A 41 -0.51 -9.18 8.05
CA LEU A 41 -0.45 -10.64 8.03
C LEU A 41 0.91 -11.18 8.50
N ILE A 42 2.02 -10.50 8.17
CA ILE A 42 3.35 -10.80 8.70
C ILE A 42 3.34 -10.77 10.24
N LYS A 43 2.82 -9.68 10.83
CA LYS A 43 2.75 -9.54 12.30
C LYS A 43 1.93 -10.63 12.96
N VAL A 44 0.85 -11.06 12.30
CA VAL A 44 0.03 -12.19 12.77
C VAL A 44 0.84 -13.48 12.73
N PHE A 45 1.54 -13.78 11.63
CA PHE A 45 2.37 -14.98 11.54
C PHE A 45 3.58 -14.97 12.47
N GLU A 46 4.16 -13.81 12.76
CA GLU A 46 5.20 -13.64 13.78
C GLU A 46 4.65 -13.95 15.18
N THR A 47 3.45 -13.48 15.49
CA THR A 47 2.78 -13.75 16.78
C THR A 47 2.44 -15.23 16.94
N LEU A 48 2.05 -15.88 15.85
CA LEU A 48 1.75 -17.32 15.81
C LEU A 48 2.99 -18.21 15.71
N GLU A 49 4.21 -17.64 15.72
CA GLU A 49 5.48 -18.35 15.56
C GLU A 49 5.52 -19.24 14.30
N GLN A 50 4.98 -18.73 13.18
CA GLN A 50 4.93 -19.42 11.88
C GLN A 50 5.90 -18.81 10.86
N PRO A 51 7.23 -18.98 11.02
CA PRO A 51 8.24 -18.31 10.19
C PRO A 51 8.12 -18.67 8.70
N HIS A 52 7.72 -19.91 8.38
CA HIS A 52 7.48 -20.33 7.01
C HIS A 52 6.39 -19.51 6.30
N ASN A 53 5.35 -19.08 7.03
CA ASN A 53 4.29 -18.24 6.48
C ASN A 53 4.70 -16.77 6.40
N VAL A 54 5.59 -16.31 7.29
CA VAL A 54 6.26 -15.00 7.17
C VAL A 54 7.07 -14.96 5.87
N HIS A 55 7.90 -15.98 5.61
CA HIS A 55 8.73 -16.06 4.41
C HIS A 55 7.90 -16.08 3.12
N ALA A 56 6.80 -16.83 3.09
CA ALA A 56 5.87 -16.82 1.96
C ALA A 56 5.27 -15.42 1.75
N THR A 57 4.91 -14.73 2.83
CA THR A 57 4.36 -13.37 2.76
C THR A 57 5.39 -12.35 2.27
N TYR A 58 6.67 -12.49 2.65
CA TYR A 58 7.76 -11.69 2.08
C TYR A 58 7.87 -11.90 0.57
N PHE A 59 7.85 -13.15 0.09
CA PHE A 59 7.86 -13.44 -1.33
C PHE A 59 6.67 -12.78 -2.07
N HIS A 60 5.46 -12.82 -1.51
CA HIS A 60 4.29 -12.17 -2.09
C HIS A 60 4.43 -10.65 -2.23
N ILE A 61 5.03 -9.98 -1.23
CA ILE A 61 5.33 -8.55 -1.28
C ILE A 61 6.30 -8.26 -2.43
N ILE A 62 7.36 -9.06 -2.57
CA ILE A 62 8.34 -8.90 -3.67
C ILE A 62 7.67 -9.07 -5.04
N VAL A 63 6.85 -10.12 -5.21
CA VAL A 63 6.10 -10.35 -6.45
C VAL A 63 5.23 -9.14 -6.79
N MET A 64 4.55 -8.56 -5.80
CA MET A 64 3.68 -7.41 -6.02
C MET A 64 4.47 -6.15 -6.44
N LEU A 65 5.59 -5.86 -5.77
CA LEU A 65 6.45 -4.73 -6.13
C LEU A 65 6.97 -4.86 -7.56
N LEU A 66 7.46 -6.05 -7.92
CA LEU A 66 7.94 -6.35 -9.27
C LEU A 66 6.83 -6.21 -10.32
N TYR A 67 5.62 -6.68 -10.01
CA TYR A 67 4.48 -6.59 -10.92
C TYR A 67 4.08 -5.14 -11.18
N THR A 68 4.16 -4.28 -10.17
CA THR A 68 3.89 -2.85 -10.30
C THR A 68 5.04 -2.04 -10.92
N GLY A 69 6.13 -2.69 -11.33
CA GLY A 69 7.30 -2.05 -11.93
C GLY A 69 8.24 -1.38 -10.93
N GLN A 70 8.08 -1.63 -9.63
CA GLN A 70 8.90 -1.06 -8.56
C GLN A 70 10.11 -1.98 -8.28
N GLY A 71 10.90 -2.27 -9.30
CA GLY A 71 12.00 -3.24 -9.22
C GLY A 71 13.09 -2.87 -8.21
N ILE A 72 13.43 -1.59 -8.13
CA ILE A 72 14.42 -1.08 -7.17
C ILE A 72 13.92 -1.27 -5.74
N GLU A 73 12.67 -0.87 -5.48
CA GLU A 73 12.04 -1.04 -4.16
C GLU A 73 11.90 -2.53 -3.78
N ALA A 74 11.60 -3.40 -4.75
CA ALA A 74 11.58 -4.84 -4.54
C ALA A 74 12.95 -5.36 -4.04
N ASN A 75 14.05 -4.93 -4.66
CA ASN A 75 15.39 -5.32 -4.24
C ASN A 75 15.74 -4.77 -2.84
N GLU A 76 15.38 -3.53 -2.54
CA GLU A 76 15.55 -2.95 -1.20
C GLU A 76 14.77 -3.71 -0.12
N LYS A 77 13.53 -4.11 -0.43
CA LYS A 77 12.74 -4.95 0.48
C LYS A 77 13.29 -6.35 0.64
N LEU A 78 13.78 -6.97 -0.43
CA LEU A 78 14.45 -8.27 -0.34
C LEU A 78 15.63 -8.22 0.63
N ASN A 79 16.48 -7.19 0.52
CA ASN A 79 17.60 -6.97 1.43
C ASN A 79 17.14 -6.70 2.88
N THR A 80 16.05 -5.93 3.05
CA THR A 80 15.47 -5.68 4.37
C THR A 80 14.99 -6.97 5.03
N PHE A 81 14.29 -7.83 4.29
CA PHE A 81 13.78 -9.10 4.80
C PHE A 81 14.90 -10.09 5.12
N MET A 82 15.94 -10.14 4.28
CA MET A 82 17.16 -10.92 4.55
C MET A 82 17.82 -10.52 5.87
N ASN A 83 17.91 -9.23 6.16
CA ASN A 83 18.48 -8.74 7.41
C ASN A 83 17.57 -8.96 8.63
N SER A 84 16.27 -9.12 8.40
CA SER A 84 15.27 -9.28 9.47
C SER A 84 15.15 -10.73 9.94
N SER A 85 15.43 -11.72 9.08
CA SER A 85 15.36 -13.15 9.41
C SER A 85 16.49 -13.92 8.75
N VAL A 86 17.38 -14.52 9.55
CA VAL A 86 18.46 -15.38 9.05
C VAL A 86 17.88 -16.63 8.37
N ASP A 87 16.77 -17.16 8.87
CA ASP A 87 16.09 -18.33 8.31
C ASP A 87 15.46 -18.03 6.95
N PHE A 88 15.11 -16.76 6.69
CA PHE A 88 14.61 -16.35 5.38
C PHE A 88 15.69 -16.52 4.30
N LEU A 89 16.94 -16.17 4.57
CA LEU A 89 18.05 -16.32 3.61
C LEU A 89 18.24 -17.78 3.15
N GLN A 90 17.94 -18.75 4.02
CA GLN A 90 18.04 -20.18 3.72
C GLN A 90 16.74 -20.76 3.12
N SER A 91 15.68 -19.96 3.06
CA SER A 91 14.36 -20.39 2.59
C SER A 91 14.31 -20.50 1.06
N ASN A 92 13.41 -21.36 0.58
CA ASN A 92 13.12 -21.46 -0.84
C ASN A 92 12.47 -20.16 -1.37
N GLU A 93 11.69 -19.49 -0.53
CA GLU A 93 11.03 -18.21 -0.81
C GLU A 93 12.06 -17.11 -1.12
N TYR A 94 13.18 -17.04 -0.40
CA TYR A 94 14.28 -16.14 -0.73
C TYR A 94 14.93 -16.49 -2.07
N SER A 95 15.25 -17.77 -2.31
CA SER A 95 15.84 -18.19 -3.58
C SER A 95 14.95 -17.82 -4.76
N MET A 96 13.65 -18.03 -4.65
CA MET A 96 12.69 -17.62 -5.67
C MET A 96 12.60 -16.10 -5.82
N ALA A 97 12.53 -15.36 -4.70
CA ALA A 97 12.49 -13.89 -4.74
C ALA A 97 13.73 -13.31 -5.43
N SER A 98 14.92 -13.79 -5.05
CA SER A 98 16.20 -13.35 -5.63
C SER A 98 16.26 -13.61 -7.13
N LEU A 99 15.93 -14.83 -7.57
CA LEU A 99 15.90 -15.17 -9.00
C LEU A 99 14.90 -14.30 -9.79
N LEU A 100 13.75 -14.00 -9.19
CA LEU A 100 12.72 -13.20 -9.85
C LEU A 100 13.13 -11.71 -9.92
N VAL A 101 13.74 -11.18 -8.87
CA VAL A 101 14.32 -9.82 -8.86
C VAL A 101 15.42 -9.72 -9.91
N ASP A 102 16.35 -10.68 -9.95
CA ASP A 102 17.45 -10.69 -10.92
C ASP A 102 16.92 -10.76 -12.36
N ALA A 103 15.94 -11.61 -12.64
CA ALA A 103 15.32 -11.72 -13.96
C ALA A 103 14.62 -10.42 -14.38
N THR A 104 13.98 -9.75 -13.43
CA THR A 104 13.21 -8.53 -13.68
C THR A 104 14.10 -7.29 -13.82
N LEU A 105 15.17 -7.18 -13.03
CA LEU A 105 16.12 -6.06 -13.06
C LEU A 105 17.16 -6.18 -14.18
N SER A 106 17.55 -7.41 -14.53
CA SER A 106 18.46 -7.67 -15.65
C SER A 106 17.75 -7.65 -16.99
N ASP A 107 16.47 -7.31 -17.00
CA ASP A 107 15.72 -7.07 -18.22
C ASP A 107 15.71 -8.30 -19.18
N SER A 108 15.72 -9.51 -18.60
CA SER A 108 15.94 -10.76 -19.34
C SER A 108 14.71 -11.66 -19.35
N GLU A 109 14.00 -11.69 -20.49
CA GLU A 109 12.85 -12.58 -20.69
C GLU A 109 13.25 -14.06 -20.60
N GLU A 110 14.48 -14.42 -20.98
CA GLU A 110 14.98 -15.79 -20.87
C GLU A 110 15.05 -16.25 -19.41
N LEU A 111 15.55 -15.40 -18.51
CA LEU A 111 15.61 -15.69 -17.08
C LEU A 111 14.20 -15.79 -16.48
N LEU A 112 13.29 -14.91 -16.90
CA LEU A 112 11.89 -14.92 -16.43
C LEU A 112 11.16 -16.19 -16.89
N GLU A 113 11.35 -16.61 -18.13
CA GLU A 113 10.76 -17.84 -18.67
C GLU A 113 11.35 -19.10 -18.02
N LYS A 114 12.66 -19.10 -17.76
CA LYS A 114 13.32 -20.17 -16.99
C LYS A 114 12.77 -20.25 -15.56
N PHE A 115 12.54 -19.09 -14.94
CA PHE A 115 11.90 -19.01 -13.62
C PHE A 115 10.50 -19.61 -13.65
N ARG A 116 9.67 -19.23 -14.64
CA ARG A 116 8.30 -19.76 -14.80
C ARG A 116 8.28 -21.27 -14.95
N LYS A 117 9.15 -21.83 -15.80
CA LYS A 117 9.22 -23.29 -16.02
C LYS A 117 9.61 -24.06 -14.76
N SER A 118 10.49 -23.48 -13.94
CA SER A 118 11.11 -24.20 -12.83
C SER A 118 10.37 -24.00 -11.51
N ASN A 119 9.75 -22.84 -11.27
CA ASN A 119 9.30 -22.44 -9.93
C ASN A 119 7.78 -22.29 -9.78
N MET A 120 6.99 -22.31 -10.87
CA MET A 120 5.54 -22.10 -10.79
C MET A 120 4.79 -23.15 -9.97
N HIS A 121 5.31 -24.37 -9.84
CA HIS A 121 4.70 -25.41 -9.02
C HIS A 121 4.89 -25.18 -7.52
N THR A 122 5.83 -24.31 -7.14
CA THR A 122 6.21 -24.04 -5.74
C THR A 122 5.50 -22.82 -5.18
N VAL A 123 4.96 -21.94 -6.05
CA VAL A 123 4.16 -20.78 -5.64
C VAL A 123 2.80 -21.29 -5.13
N ARG A 124 2.56 -21.19 -3.82
CA ARG A 124 1.38 -21.79 -3.17
C ARG A 124 0.10 -21.02 -3.52
N GLU A 125 0.17 -19.71 -3.58
CA GLU A 125 -0.96 -18.83 -3.81
C GLU A 125 -1.14 -18.53 -5.31
N ARG A 126 -2.27 -18.98 -5.85
CA ARG A 126 -2.60 -18.83 -7.27
C ARG A 126 -2.62 -17.37 -7.75
N THR A 127 -3.01 -16.43 -6.90
CA THR A 127 -3.08 -15.00 -7.24
C THR A 127 -1.71 -14.47 -7.65
N TYR A 128 -0.67 -14.76 -6.86
CA TYR A 128 0.71 -14.34 -7.15
C TYR A 128 1.32 -15.12 -8.31
N ALA A 129 1.00 -16.42 -8.46
CA ALA A 129 1.40 -17.18 -9.64
C ALA A 129 0.85 -16.55 -10.94
N LYS A 130 -0.41 -16.11 -10.94
CA LYS A 130 -1.00 -15.37 -12.08
C LYS A 130 -0.28 -14.05 -12.34
N MET A 131 0.12 -13.32 -11.29
CA MET A 131 0.90 -12.08 -11.46
C MET A 131 2.22 -12.35 -12.15
N ILE A 132 2.97 -13.37 -11.71
CA ILE A 132 4.27 -13.74 -12.32
C ILE A 132 4.11 -14.15 -13.78
N MET A 133 3.03 -14.85 -14.13
CA MET A 133 2.71 -15.19 -15.51
C MET A 133 2.36 -13.97 -16.37
N LYS A 134 1.77 -12.94 -15.77
CA LYS A 134 1.40 -11.69 -16.44
C LYS A 134 2.54 -10.67 -16.49
N MET A 135 3.56 -10.78 -15.64
CA MET A 135 4.72 -9.89 -15.65
C MET A 135 5.31 -9.86 -17.05
N LYS A 136 5.38 -8.67 -17.64
CA LYS A 136 6.13 -8.45 -18.88
C LYS A 136 7.42 -7.74 -18.54
N PHE A 137 8.43 -8.04 -19.34
CA PHE A 137 9.69 -7.34 -19.32
C PHE A 137 9.50 -5.80 -19.22
N LEU A 138 10.00 -5.18 -18.14
CA LEU A 138 9.77 -3.76 -17.81
C LEU A 138 10.34 -2.76 -18.82
N GLY A 139 11.27 -3.17 -19.68
CA GLY A 139 11.72 -2.37 -20.82
C GLY A 139 10.74 -2.28 -21.98
N SER A 140 9.59 -2.96 -21.93
CA SER A 140 8.53 -2.86 -22.94
C SER A 140 7.27 -2.12 -22.47
N SER A 141 7.17 -1.76 -21.18
CA SER A 141 5.92 -1.27 -20.61
C SER A 141 6.09 -0.39 -19.37
N SER A 142 7.04 0.56 -19.40
CA SER A 142 7.15 1.64 -18.40
C SER A 142 5.92 2.55 -18.27
N HIS A 143 4.76 2.18 -18.83
CA HIS A 143 3.53 2.97 -18.83
C HIS A 143 2.29 2.25 -18.30
N GLN A 144 2.35 0.98 -17.89
CA GLN A 144 1.09 0.22 -17.76
C GLN A 144 0.27 0.48 -16.48
N LEU A 145 0.79 1.18 -15.47
CA LEU A 145 0.02 1.46 -14.24
C LEU A 145 0.08 2.92 -13.74
N GLN A 146 0.65 3.85 -14.51
CA GLN A 146 0.73 5.26 -14.12
C GLN A 146 -0.33 6.16 -14.78
N GLY A 147 -1.32 5.58 -15.48
CA GLY A 147 -2.26 6.34 -16.32
C GLY A 147 -3.75 6.29 -15.95
N ILE A 148 -4.16 5.62 -14.86
CA ILE A 148 -5.60 5.47 -14.55
C ILE A 148 -6.08 6.49 -13.50
N THR A 149 -5.19 7.07 -12.69
CA THR A 149 -5.58 8.07 -11.67
C THR A 149 -5.80 9.48 -12.23
N ASP A 150 -5.27 9.80 -13.42
CA ASP A 150 -5.41 11.16 -13.99
C ASP A 150 -6.71 11.36 -14.81
N GLN A 151 -7.47 10.30 -15.12
CA GLN A 151 -8.69 10.42 -15.94
C GLN A 151 -10.00 10.55 -15.16
N LEU A 152 -9.95 10.51 -13.82
CA LEU A 152 -11.16 10.64 -12.97
C LEU A 152 -11.35 12.01 -12.33
N GLU A 153 -10.34 12.90 -12.35
CA GLU A 153 -10.50 14.28 -11.85
C GLU A 153 -11.06 15.25 -12.92
N ASP A 154 -10.91 14.94 -14.21
CA ASP A 154 -11.35 15.82 -15.32
C ASP A 154 -12.83 15.68 -15.71
N GLN A 155 -13.60 14.78 -15.10
CA GLN A 155 -15.04 14.59 -15.40
C GLN A 155 -16.00 15.10 -14.32
N LEU A 156 -15.52 15.80 -13.28
CA LEU A 156 -16.37 16.35 -12.21
C LEU A 156 -16.61 17.87 -12.28
N ILE A 157 -16.27 18.53 -13.38
CA ILE A 157 -16.57 19.96 -13.60
C ILE A 157 -17.45 20.16 -14.84
N LEU A 158 -18.77 19.98 -14.73
CA LEU A 158 -19.74 20.89 -15.37
C LEU A 158 -21.19 20.54 -14.97
N GLY A 159 -21.74 21.32 -14.05
CA GLY A 159 -23.15 21.24 -13.67
C GLY A 159 -23.65 22.58 -13.14
N THR A 160 -23.26 23.69 -13.77
CA THR A 160 -23.91 24.99 -13.52
C THR A 160 -25.30 24.97 -14.15
N PRO A 161 -26.38 25.29 -13.41
CA PRO A 161 -27.70 25.44 -14.00
C PRO A 161 -27.77 26.70 -14.86
N PRO A 162 -28.52 26.69 -15.98
CA PRO A 162 -28.63 27.84 -16.88
C PRO A 162 -29.48 28.97 -16.28
N ALA A 163 -29.09 30.21 -16.57
CA ALA A 163 -29.71 31.42 -16.05
C ALA A 163 -30.93 31.92 -16.85
N SER A 164 -32.00 32.23 -16.10
CA SER A 164 -32.96 33.37 -16.19
C SER A 164 -33.96 33.50 -17.36
N PRO A 165 -35.12 34.15 -17.08
CA PRO A 165 -35.29 35.53 -17.55
C PRO A 165 -35.76 36.54 -16.49
N ARG A 166 -35.35 37.79 -16.69
CA ARG A 166 -35.65 39.01 -15.92
C ARG A 166 -37.12 39.41 -15.95
N THR A 167 -37.63 39.88 -14.81
CA THR A 167 -38.67 40.93 -14.74
C THR A 167 -38.28 41.95 -13.69
N SER A 168 -38.36 43.21 -14.09
CA SER A 168 -38.01 44.42 -13.33
C SER A 168 -39.23 44.98 -12.62
N GLU A 169 -39.08 45.43 -11.37
CA GLU A 169 -39.90 46.44 -10.66
C GLU A 169 -39.19 46.66 -9.29
N VAL A 170 -38.36 47.70 -9.09
CA VAL A 170 -38.63 49.11 -8.71
C VAL A 170 -39.02 49.32 -7.23
N SER A 171 -38.26 50.23 -6.58
CA SER A 171 -38.48 50.94 -5.30
C SER A 171 -38.26 50.14 -4.01
N GLU A 172 -37.66 50.62 -2.90
CA GLU A 172 -37.29 51.95 -2.41
C GLU A 172 -36.23 51.78 -1.27
N GLN A 173 -35.34 52.76 -1.10
CA GLN A 173 -34.39 52.94 0.03
C GLN A 173 -35.13 53.55 1.27
N PRO A 174 -34.52 53.86 2.46
CA PRO A 174 -33.13 53.71 2.97
C PRO A 174 -33.01 53.32 4.49
N GLN A 175 -31.77 53.40 5.03
CA GLN A 175 -31.34 53.49 6.45
C GLN A 175 -31.15 52.14 7.19
N GLU A 176 -30.11 51.87 7.98
CA GLU A 176 -29.23 52.71 8.80
C GLU A 176 -27.94 51.92 9.18
N GLN A 177 -26.77 52.57 9.13
CA GLN A 177 -25.57 52.21 9.92
C GLN A 177 -25.62 53.04 11.22
N PRO A 178 -25.00 52.66 12.37
CA PRO A 178 -23.54 52.52 12.42
C PRO A 178 -22.90 51.63 13.54
N SER A 179 -21.59 51.42 13.34
CA SER A 179 -20.51 51.56 14.34
C SER A 179 -20.16 50.49 15.40
N THR A 180 -18.91 50.00 15.22
CA THR A 180 -17.78 49.90 16.18
C THR A 180 -17.93 49.12 17.49
N ASN A 181 -17.07 48.11 17.70
CA ASN A 181 -15.91 48.25 18.60
C ASN A 181 -15.01 46.99 18.65
N VAL A 182 -13.70 47.24 18.56
CA VAL A 182 -12.57 46.39 18.97
C VAL A 182 -12.18 46.81 20.40
N PRO A 183 -11.69 45.88 21.25
CA PRO A 183 -10.31 45.94 21.76
C PRO A 183 -9.70 44.51 21.81
N MET A 184 -8.45 44.17 21.47
CA MET A 184 -7.10 44.71 21.75
C MET A 184 -6.77 44.86 23.24
N VAL A 185 -6.10 43.84 23.81
CA VAL A 185 -5.20 43.86 25.00
C VAL A 185 -4.30 42.60 24.84
N GLU A 186 -3.02 42.66 24.46
CA GLU A 186 -1.80 43.12 25.17
C GLU A 186 -1.47 42.23 26.39
N GLU A 187 -0.62 41.23 26.20
CA GLU A 187 0.77 41.16 26.70
C GLU A 187 0.89 40.92 28.21
N THR A 188 1.58 39.83 28.58
CA THR A 188 2.47 39.79 29.75
C THR A 188 3.30 38.49 29.73
N VAL A 189 4.57 38.65 29.36
CA VAL A 189 5.68 37.78 29.79
C VAL A 189 6.22 38.38 31.09
N PRO A 190 6.59 37.55 32.06
CA PRO A 190 7.98 37.53 32.57
C PRO A 190 8.40 36.06 32.83
N GLU A 191 9.61 35.68 33.21
CA GLU A 191 10.97 36.16 33.22
C GLU A 191 11.78 34.95 33.78
N ILE A 192 13.05 34.88 33.46
CA ILE A 192 13.97 33.74 33.62
C ILE A 192 14.25 33.43 35.10
N THR A 193 14.51 32.16 35.44
CA THR A 193 15.59 31.80 36.39
C THR A 193 16.25 30.49 35.96
N ASP A 194 17.53 30.58 35.58
CA ASP A 194 18.51 29.51 35.63
C ASP A 194 18.83 29.21 37.10
N ASP A 195 18.46 28.03 37.62
CA ASP A 195 19.04 27.44 38.83
C ASP A 195 18.52 26.00 38.98
N ASP A 196 19.33 25.03 38.56
CA ASP A 196 19.52 23.73 39.24
C ASP A 196 20.50 22.87 38.40
N LEU A 197 21.72 23.39 38.24
CA LEU A 197 22.91 22.57 38.07
C LEU A 197 23.60 22.50 39.44
N LEU A 198 23.43 21.38 40.15
CA LEU A 198 24.38 20.87 41.14
C LEU A 198 24.23 19.36 41.28
#